data_AF-A0A8X8IZY3-F1
#
_entry.id   AF-A0A8X8IZY3-F1
#
_cell.length_a   1.000
_cell.length_b   1.000
_cell.length_c   1.000
_cell.angle_alpha   90.00
_cell.angle_beta   90.00
_cell.angle_gamma   90.00
#
_symmetry.space_group_name_H-M   'P 1'
#
loop_
_entity.id
_entity.type
_entity.pdbx_description
1 polymer ?
#
loop_
_entity_poly.entity_id
_entity_poly.type
_entity_poly.pdbx_seq_one_letter_code
_entity_poly.pdbx_strand_id
1 'polypeptide(L)'
;MDSIKPLAPSRSVSKSKHRKRWNRERRETMERLKTDMIEIGEGQQRIREGQREIRQKFEEIGSECRKLKEETMNIAKQSDYNQVRINLMFSILKAREDNNFAHADHLTGLLRLQGNGKAGTRKGRPGWLTNDHGKRRAVCLCSDS
;
A
#
# COMPACT_ATOMS: atom_id res chain seq x y z
N MET A 1 -52.46 -59.27 54.41
CA MET A 1 -51.46 -58.21 54.13
C MET A 1 -51.42 -58.06 52.61
N ASP A 2 -52.24 -57.18 52.06
CA ASP A 2 -52.33 -57.00 50.61
C ASP A 2 -51.18 -56.11 50.15
N SER A 3 -50.23 -56.70 49.42
CA SER A 3 -49.11 -55.98 48.84
C SER A 3 -49.61 -54.97 47.81
N ILE A 4 -49.53 -53.68 48.14
CA ILE A 4 -49.75 -52.59 47.20
C ILE A 4 -48.65 -52.67 46.13
N LYS A 5 -49.03 -53.13 44.93
CA LYS A 5 -48.15 -53.06 43.75
C LYS A 5 -47.94 -51.59 43.39
N PRO A 6 -46.69 -51.13 43.14
CA PRO A 6 -46.47 -49.74 42.77
C PRO A 6 -47.14 -49.47 41.41
N LEU A 7 -47.98 -48.44 41.35
CA LEU A 7 -48.58 -47.98 40.11
C LEU A 7 -47.47 -47.54 39.15
N ALA A 8 -47.33 -48.26 38.03
CA ALA A 8 -46.46 -47.84 36.93
C ALA A 8 -46.93 -46.46 36.40
N PRO A 9 -46.02 -45.51 36.14
CA PRO A 9 -46.40 -44.19 35.65
C PRO A 9 -47.19 -44.29 34.34
N SER A 10 -48.29 -43.54 34.24
CA SER A 10 -49.11 -43.53 33.03
C SER A 10 -48.30 -43.05 31.81
N ARG A 11 -48.58 -43.64 30.63
CA ARG A 11 -47.91 -43.33 29.36
C ARG A 11 -47.98 -41.85 28.96
N SER A 12 -48.92 -41.08 29.50
CA SER A 12 -49.04 -39.63 29.28
C SER A 12 -48.04 -38.82 30.12
N VAL A 13 -47.73 -39.25 31.34
CA VAL A 13 -46.74 -38.58 32.22
C VAL A 13 -45.32 -38.77 31.69
N SER A 14 -44.98 -39.96 31.17
CA SER A 14 -43.67 -40.22 30.56
C SER A 14 -43.45 -39.40 29.28
N LYS A 15 -44.47 -39.29 28.41
CA LYS A 15 -44.45 -38.41 27.22
C LYS A 15 -44.26 -36.93 27.58
N SER A 16 -44.93 -36.45 28.64
CA SER A 16 -44.79 -35.06 29.12
C SER A 16 -43.37 -34.75 29.63
N LYS A 17 -42.76 -35.67 30.40
CA LYS A 17 -41.38 -35.55 30.86
C LYS A 17 -40.37 -35.54 29.71
N HIS A 18 -40.56 -36.43 28.73
CA HIS A 18 -39.71 -36.49 27.53
C HIS A 18 -39.77 -35.17 26.73
N ARG A 19 -40.98 -34.63 26.49
CA ARG A 19 -41.17 -33.35 25.80
C ARG A 19 -40.50 -32.18 26.54
N LYS A 20 -40.56 -32.15 27.87
CA LYS A 20 -39.88 -31.13 28.69
C LYS A 20 -38.36 -31.20 28.54
N ARG A 21 -37.79 -32.41 28.58
CA ARG A 21 -36.34 -32.63 28.37
C ARG A 21 -35.89 -32.18 26.99
N TRP A 22 -36.59 -32.60 25.94
CA TRP A 22 -36.29 -32.19 24.56
C TRP A 22 -36.37 -30.67 24.36
N ASN A 23 -37.39 -30.02 24.93
CA ASN A 23 -37.51 -28.55 24.86
C ASN A 23 -36.36 -27.83 25.60
N ARG A 24 -35.87 -28.41 26.71
CA ARG A 24 -34.73 -27.88 27.45
C ARG A 24 -33.45 -28.01 26.64
N GLU A 25 -33.17 -29.21 26.11
CA GLU A 25 -31.99 -29.47 25.26
C GLU A 25 -31.98 -28.53 24.04
N ARG A 26 -33.13 -28.36 23.37
CA ARG A 26 -33.27 -27.45 22.24
C ARG A 26 -33.01 -25.98 22.62
N ARG A 27 -33.42 -25.55 23.82
CA ARG A 27 -33.15 -24.21 24.32
C ARG A 27 -31.66 -24.02 24.57
N GLU A 28 -31.02 -24.99 25.23
CA GLU A 28 -29.58 -24.97 25.49
C GLU A 28 -28.77 -24.94 24.18
N THR A 29 -29.17 -25.71 23.16
CA THR A 29 -28.53 -25.65 21.84
C THR A 29 -28.74 -24.32 21.14
N MET A 30 -29.93 -23.71 21.27
CA MET A 30 -30.22 -22.40 20.69
C MET A 30 -29.35 -21.30 21.32
N GLU A 31 -29.19 -21.32 22.65
CA GLU A 31 -28.33 -20.34 23.33
C GLU A 31 -26.86 -20.51 22.96
N ARG A 32 -26.35 -21.75 22.84
CA ARG A 32 -25.00 -22.00 22.33
C ARG A 32 -24.81 -21.45 20.92
N LEU A 33 -25.75 -21.73 20.02
CA LEU A 33 -25.68 -21.25 18.65
C LEU A 33 -25.67 -19.72 18.57
N LYS A 34 -26.46 -19.04 19.40
CA LYS A 34 -26.43 -17.57 19.48
C LYS A 34 -25.07 -17.05 19.91
N THR A 35 -24.46 -17.65 20.94
CA THR A 35 -23.12 -17.28 21.39
C THR A 35 -22.09 -17.49 20.28
N ASP A 36 -22.09 -18.66 19.64
CA ASP A 36 -21.17 -18.97 18.54
C ASP A 36 -21.34 -17.97 17.38
N MET A 37 -22.58 -17.58 17.05
CA MET A 37 -22.84 -16.58 16.01
C MET A 37 -22.26 -15.20 16.34
N ILE A 38 -22.33 -14.79 17.61
CA ILE A 38 -21.75 -13.52 18.06
C ILE A 38 -20.23 -13.59 17.95
N GLU A 39 -19.60 -14.66 18.46
CA GLU A 39 -18.15 -14.84 18.40
C GLU A 39 -17.62 -14.90 16.96
N ILE A 40 -18.33 -15.59 16.07
CA ILE A 40 -18.02 -15.62 14.63
C ILE A 40 -18.14 -14.22 14.03
N GLY A 41 -19.20 -13.48 14.37
CA GLY A 41 -19.42 -12.11 13.89
C GLY A 41 -18.27 -11.17 14.28
N GLU A 42 -17.83 -11.23 15.53
CA GLU A 42 -16.67 -10.47 16.01
C GLU A 42 -15.38 -10.92 15.32
N GLY A 43 -15.19 -12.23 15.14
CA GLY A 43 -14.06 -12.78 14.40
C GLY A 43 -14.00 -12.25 12.96
N GLN A 44 -15.13 -12.26 12.25
CA GLN A 44 -15.24 -11.71 10.90
C GLN A 44 -14.99 -10.20 10.85
N GLN A 45 -15.38 -9.45 11.89
CA GLN A 45 -15.07 -8.03 11.97
C GLN A 45 -13.56 -7.80 12.12
N ARG A 46 -12.89 -8.53 13.02
CA ARG A 46 -11.43 -8.46 13.17
C ARG A 46 -10.68 -8.82 11.89
N ILE A 47 -11.13 -9.87 11.18
CA ILE A 47 -10.55 -10.26 9.89
C ILE A 47 -10.70 -9.13 8.86
N ARG A 48 -11.89 -8.53 8.74
CA ARG A 48 -12.13 -7.42 7.80
C ARG A 48 -11.24 -6.22 8.09
N GLU A 49 -11.06 -5.87 9.36
CA GLU A 49 -10.18 -4.78 9.76
C GLU A 49 -8.72 -5.09 9.43
N GLY A 50 -8.23 -6.27 9.82
CA GLY A 50 -6.86 -6.69 9.49
C GLY A 50 -6.59 -6.72 7.99
N GLN A 51 -7.55 -7.17 7.18
CA GLN A 51 -7.45 -7.10 5.72
C GLN A 51 -7.38 -5.66 5.19
N ARG A 52 -8.09 -4.72 5.80
CA ARG A 52 -8.04 -3.30 5.42
C ARG A 52 -6.67 -2.70 5.72
N GLU A 53 -6.16 -2.93 6.92
CA GLU A 53 -4.83 -2.47 7.33
C GLU A 53 -3.73 -3.02 6.43
N ILE A 54 -3.79 -4.31 6.11
CA ILE A 54 -2.83 -4.97 5.21
C ILE A 54 -2.87 -4.31 3.83
N ARG A 55 -4.06 -4.07 3.25
CA ARG A 55 -4.19 -3.39 1.95
C ARG A 55 -3.56 -2.00 1.97
N GLN A 56 -3.84 -1.21 3.00
CA GLN A 56 -3.27 0.13 3.15
C GLN A 56 -1.74 0.10 3.21
N LYS A 57 -1.15 -0.83 3.96
CA LYS A 57 0.31 -1.00 4.03
C LYS A 57 0.89 -1.39 2.66
N PHE A 58 0.24 -2.29 1.93
CA PHE A 58 0.69 -2.67 0.58
C PHE A 58 0.60 -1.50 -0.42
N GLU A 59 -0.40 -0.64 -0.30
CA GLU A 59 -0.51 0.57 -1.12
C GLU A 59 0.62 1.57 -0.83
N GLU A 60 0.96 1.76 0.45
CA GLU A 60 2.07 2.59 0.90
C GLU A 60 3.41 2.05 0.37
N ILE A 61 3.69 0.76 0.60
CA ILE A 61 4.88 0.07 0.06
C ILE A 61 4.94 0.23 -1.45
N GLY A 62 3.83 0.00 -2.16
CA GLY A 62 3.77 0.15 -3.61
C GLY A 62 4.07 1.58 -4.07
N SER A 63 3.67 2.60 -3.31
CA SER A 63 3.98 4.00 -3.57
C SER A 63 5.48 4.29 -3.38
N GLU A 64 6.06 3.81 -2.29
CA GLU A 64 7.49 3.95 -2.01
C GLU A 64 8.35 3.24 -3.05
N CYS A 65 7.99 2.01 -3.46
CA CYS A 65 8.68 1.30 -4.53
C CYS A 65 8.69 2.08 -5.85
N ARG A 66 7.58 2.76 -6.20
CA ARG A 66 7.53 3.61 -7.41
C ARG A 66 8.48 4.80 -7.31
N LYS A 67 8.51 5.49 -6.16
CA LYS A 67 9.43 6.61 -5.93
C LYS A 67 10.88 6.15 -6.01
N LEU A 68 11.21 5.06 -5.31
CA LEU A 68 12.57 4.49 -5.30
C LEU A 68 13.03 4.11 -6.71
N LYS A 69 12.14 3.52 -7.53
CA LYS A 69 12.41 3.22 -8.93
C LYS A 69 12.71 4.48 -9.75
N GLU A 70 11.91 5.54 -9.60
CA GLU A 70 12.13 6.81 -10.30
C GLU A 70 13.46 7.46 -9.89
N GLU A 71 13.77 7.50 -8.60
CA GLU A 71 15.03 8.01 -8.08
C GLU A 71 16.23 7.21 -8.60
N THR A 72 16.14 5.88 -8.60
CA THR A 72 17.19 4.99 -9.11
C THR A 72 17.42 5.21 -10.60
N MET A 73 16.36 5.35 -11.40
CA MET A 73 16.48 5.66 -12.82
C MET A 73 17.12 7.02 -13.06
N ASN A 74 16.79 8.02 -12.24
CA ASN A 74 17.41 9.34 -12.32
C ASN A 74 18.90 9.29 -11.98
N ILE A 75 19.27 8.55 -10.93
CA ILE A 75 20.68 8.34 -10.56
C ILE A 75 21.42 7.63 -11.69
N ALA A 76 20.90 6.52 -12.21
CA ALA A 76 21.52 5.78 -13.32
C ALA A 76 21.74 6.69 -14.53
N LYS A 77 20.71 7.46 -14.91
CA LYS A 77 20.82 8.44 -15.99
C LYS A 77 21.92 9.46 -15.72
N GLN A 78 22.02 10.01 -14.50
CA GLN A 78 23.09 10.95 -14.16
C GLN A 78 24.47 10.29 -14.16
N SER A 79 24.58 9.04 -13.71
CA SER A 79 25.81 8.26 -13.76
C SER A 79 26.29 8.09 -15.19
N ASP A 80 25.41 7.80 -16.15
CA ASP A 80 25.78 7.69 -17.57
C ASP A 80 26.32 9.02 -18.11
N TYR A 81 25.66 10.14 -17.81
CA TYR A 81 26.17 11.47 -18.20
C TYR A 81 27.53 11.77 -17.57
N ASN A 82 27.71 11.43 -16.30
CA ASN A 82 28.99 11.62 -15.61
C ASN A 82 30.08 10.75 -16.24
N GLN A 83 29.78 9.52 -16.64
CA GLN A 83 30.74 8.65 -17.31
C GLN A 83 31.19 9.24 -18.65
N VAL A 84 30.26 9.78 -19.45
CA VAL A 84 30.59 10.50 -20.69
C VAL A 84 31.49 11.70 -20.41
N ARG A 85 31.20 12.50 -19.38
CA ARG A 85 32.02 13.64 -18.99
C ARG A 85 33.43 13.23 -18.56
N ILE A 86 33.56 12.20 -17.73
CA ILE A 86 34.85 11.67 -17.27
C ILE A 86 35.66 11.15 -18.46
N ASN A 87 35.04 10.40 -19.38
CA ASN A 87 35.72 9.89 -20.56
C ASN A 87 36.23 11.04 -21.45
N LEU A 88 35.42 12.08 -21.67
CA LEU A 88 35.85 13.27 -22.40
C LEU A 88 37.02 13.98 -21.72
N MET A 89 36.94 14.16 -20.39
CA MET A 89 38.04 14.76 -19.61
C MET A 89 39.34 13.96 -19.77
N PHE A 90 39.25 12.63 -19.70
CA PHE A 90 40.41 11.75 -19.90
C PHE A 90 40.97 11.86 -21.33
N SER A 91 40.11 11.85 -22.35
CA SER A 91 40.54 12.03 -23.75
C SER A 91 41.21 13.39 -24.01
N ILE A 92 40.77 14.46 -23.32
CA ILE A 92 41.43 15.77 -23.40
C ILE A 92 42.85 15.69 -22.82
N LEU A 93 43.02 15.04 -21.67
CA LEU A 93 44.34 14.88 -21.04
C LEU A 93 45.29 14.09 -21.96
N LYS A 94 44.82 12.98 -22.53
CA LYS A 94 45.53 12.21 -23.56
C LYS A 94 45.95 13.06 -24.76
N ALA A 95 45.02 13.82 -25.35
CA ALA A 95 45.32 14.64 -26.52
C ALA A 95 46.37 15.73 -26.21
N ARG A 96 46.38 16.26 -24.98
CA ARG A 96 47.40 17.22 -24.52
C ARG A 96 48.75 16.56 -24.29
N GLU A 97 48.78 15.37 -23.72
CA GLU A 97 49.99 14.55 -23.57
C GLU A 97 50.63 14.26 -24.93
N ASP A 98 49.80 13.96 -25.94
CA ASP A 98 50.21 13.72 -27.33
C ASP A 98 50.52 15.01 -28.12
N ASN A 99 50.49 16.20 -27.49
CA ASN A 99 50.64 17.52 -28.12
C ASN A 99 49.62 17.83 -29.25
N ASN A 100 48.49 17.11 -29.29
CA ASN A 100 47.41 17.34 -30.25
C ASN A 100 46.40 18.36 -29.70
N PHE A 101 46.80 19.63 -29.69
CA PHE A 101 46.00 20.73 -29.14
C PHE A 101 44.69 20.96 -29.90
N ALA A 102 44.68 20.81 -31.23
CA ALA A 102 43.47 20.96 -32.03
C ALA A 102 42.39 19.93 -31.63
N HIS A 103 42.78 18.68 -31.38
CA HIS A 103 41.86 17.65 -30.90
C HIS A 103 41.42 17.90 -29.45
N ALA A 104 42.34 18.33 -28.57
CA ALA A 104 42.02 18.69 -27.20
C ALA A 104 41.01 19.85 -27.12
N ASP A 105 41.12 20.86 -27.99
CA ASP A 105 40.20 21.99 -28.06
C ASP A 105 38.81 21.55 -28.55
N HIS A 106 38.76 20.68 -29.56
CA HIS A 106 37.51 20.09 -30.03
C HIS A 106 36.77 19.33 -28.91
N LEU A 107 37.48 18.44 -28.20
CA LEU A 107 36.92 17.68 -27.07
C LEU A 107 36.49 18.59 -25.91
N THR A 108 37.23 19.68 -25.66
CA THR A 108 36.86 20.70 -24.67
C THR A 108 35.54 21.39 -25.05
N GLY A 109 35.33 21.65 -26.35
CA GLY A 109 34.05 22.12 -26.88
C GLY A 109 32.91 21.15 -26.58
N LEU A 110 33.10 19.86 -26.89
CA LEU A 110 32.10 18.81 -26.62
C LEU A 110 31.76 18.69 -25.12
N LEU A 111 32.76 18.79 -24.24
CA LEU A 111 32.56 18.73 -22.80
C LEU A 111 31.71 19.91 -22.28
N ARG A 112 31.88 21.11 -22.85
CA ARG A 112 31.05 22.28 -22.51
C ARG A 112 29.60 22.08 -22.94
N LEU A 113 29.36 21.48 -24.09
CA LEU A 113 28.00 21.20 -24.59
C LEU A 113 27.26 20.16 -23.72
N GLN A 114 27.98 19.17 -23.16
CA GLN A 114 27.41 18.21 -22.20
C GLN A 114 26.89 18.86 -20.90
N GLY A 115 27.47 20.00 -20.47
CA GLY A 115 27.12 20.68 -19.21
C GLY A 115 25.79 21.44 -19.21
N ASN A 116 25.27 21.82 -20.39
CA ASN A 116 24.07 22.67 -20.52
C ASN A 116 22.75 21.89 -20.57
N GLY A 117 22.80 20.57 -20.38
CA GLY A 117 21.70 19.67 -20.70
C GLY A 117 20.63 19.44 -19.63
N LYS A 118 20.63 20.07 -18.44
CA LYS A 118 19.57 19.86 -17.41
C LYS A 118 19.45 21.00 -16.37
N ALA A 119 18.85 22.13 -16.74
CA ALA A 119 17.99 22.83 -15.78
C ALA A 119 16.72 22.00 -15.68
N GLY A 120 16.53 21.27 -14.58
CA GLY A 120 15.30 20.52 -14.35
C GLY A 120 14.10 21.43 -14.55
N THR A 121 13.20 21.06 -15.45
CA THR A 121 11.83 21.57 -15.47
C THR A 121 11.26 21.32 -14.08
N ARG A 122 11.34 22.34 -13.21
CA ARG A 122 10.57 22.42 -11.99
C ARG A 122 9.11 22.34 -12.43
N LYS A 123 8.51 21.15 -12.39
CA LYS A 123 7.05 21.04 -12.41
C LYS A 123 6.57 21.96 -11.29
N GLY A 124 5.85 23.02 -11.65
CA GLY A 124 5.39 24.04 -10.71
C GLY A 124 4.75 23.38 -9.51
N ARG A 125 5.14 23.81 -8.30
CA ARG A 125 4.36 23.51 -7.10
C ARG A 125 2.92 23.98 -7.38
N PRO A 126 1.88 23.16 -7.15
CA PRO A 126 0.52 23.67 -7.20
C PRO A 126 0.39 24.76 -6.13
N GLY A 127 0.23 26.01 -6.58
CA GLY A 127 -0.10 27.13 -5.72
C GLY A 127 -1.52 26.95 -5.21
N TRP A 128 -1.68 26.93 -3.89
CA TRP A 128 -3.00 26.93 -3.27
C TRP A 128 -3.48 28.39 -3.18
N LEU A 129 -4.50 28.74 -3.94
CA LEU A 129 -5.27 29.97 -3.71
C LEU A 129 -6.39 29.62 -2.71
N THR A 130 -6.39 30.33 -1.58
CA THR A 130 -7.50 30.31 -0.62
C THR A 130 -8.47 31.42 -1.00
N ASN A 131 -9.70 31.06 -1.33
CA ASN A 131 -10.78 32.03 -1.50
C ASN A 131 -11.29 32.46 -0.11
N ASP A 132 -11.93 33.63 0.00
CA ASP A 132 -12.43 34.23 1.26
C ASP A 132 -13.42 33.35 2.06
N HIS A 133 -13.84 32.21 1.50
CA HIS A 133 -14.70 31.21 2.14
C HIS A 133 -13.96 29.94 2.60
N GLY A 134 -12.62 29.94 2.64
CA GLY A 134 -11.80 28.88 3.25
C GLY A 134 -11.75 27.54 2.49
N LYS A 135 -12.34 27.42 1.30
CA LYS A 135 -12.27 26.21 0.47
C LYS A 135 -11.01 26.22 -0.41
N ARG A 136 -10.16 25.20 -0.26
CA ARG A 136 -8.98 24.97 -1.11
C ARG A 136 -9.41 24.31 -2.42
N ARG A 137 -9.14 24.95 -3.57
CA ARG A 137 -9.22 24.31 -4.89
C ARG A 137 -7.82 24.23 -5.49
N ALA A 138 -7.51 23.08 -6.11
CA ALA A 138 -6.31 22.94 -6.91
C ALA A 138 -6.54 23.64 -8.26
N VAL A 139 -5.66 24.57 -8.63
CA VAL A 139 -5.67 25.21 -9.95
C VAL A 139 -4.38 24.80 -10.66
N CYS A 140 -4.51 24.14 -11.81
CA CYS A 140 -3.40 23.98 -12.73
C CYS A 140 -3.18 25.33 -13.42
N LEU A 141 -2.12 26.04 -13.06
CA LEU A 141 -1.61 27.15 -13.86
C LEU A 141 -0.88 26.54 -15.06
N CYS A 142 -1.62 26.26 -16.13
CA CYS A 142 -1.01 26.08 -17.44
C CYS A 142 -0.55 27.47 -17.88
N SER A 143 0.76 27.69 -17.97
CA SER A 143 1.29 28.80 -18.73
C SER A 143 1.10 28.48 -20.21
N ASP A 144 0.19 29.21 -20.86
CA ASP A 144 0.01 29.17 -22.31
C ASP A 144 1.31 29.57 -23.02
N SER A 145 1.51 28.97 -24.20
CA SER A 145 2.73 28.98 -25.01
C SER A 145 3.18 30.35 -25.51
#